data_AF-A0A5E4GNX7-F1
#
_entry.id   AF-A0A5E4GNX7-F1
#
_cell.length_a   1.000
_cell.length_b   1.000
_cell.length_c   1.000
_cell.angle_alpha   90.00
_cell.angle_beta   90.00
_cell.angle_gamma   90.00
#
_symmetry.space_group_name_H-M   'P 1'
#
loop_
_entity.id
_entity.type
_entity.pdbx_description
1 polymer ?
#
loop_
_entity_poly.entity_id
_entity_poly.type
_entity_poly.pdbx_seq_one_letter_code
_entity_poly.pdbx_strand_id
1 'polypeptide(L)' 'QEKNPGFIFKVETNIEHKITRCFWADAIFRQSYKFYGDAVIFDTTYNTNRYCMIFAPIIGVNNH' A
#
# COMPACT_ATOMS: atom_id res chain seq x y z
N GLN A 1 -6.22 9.63 -18.63
CA GLN A 1 -5.56 9.18 -17.38
C GLN A 1 -4.17 8.72 -17.76
N GLU A 2 -3.16 9.59 -17.59
CA GLU A 2 -1.79 9.27 -17.96
C GLU A 2 -1.28 8.13 -17.07
N LYS A 3 -0.71 7.08 -17.70
CA LYS A 3 -0.08 5.98 -16.98
C LYS A 3 1.13 6.55 -16.25
N ASN A 4 1.06 6.64 -14.92
CA ASN A 4 2.22 6.99 -14.10
C ASN A 4 3.19 5.79 -14.07
N PRO A 5 4.36 5.84 -14.74
CA PRO A 5 5.26 4.69 -14.85
C PRO A 5 5.87 4.26 -13.51
N GLY A 6 5.81 5.10 -12.47
CA GLY A 6 6.30 4.77 -11.14
C GLY A 6 5.23 4.16 -10.20
N PHE A 7 3.96 4.14 -10.63
CA PHE A 7 2.90 3.47 -9.87
C PHE A 7 3.08 1.96 -9.97
N ILE A 8 3.16 1.28 -8.83
CA ILE A 8 3.27 -0.18 -8.76
C ILE A 8 2.11 -0.74 -7.95
N PHE A 9 1.61 -1.90 -8.38
CA PHE A 9 0.63 -2.66 -7.63
C PHE A 9 0.87 -4.15 -7.80
N LYS A 10 0.47 -4.93 -6.80
CA LYS A 10 0.47 -6.39 -6.82
C LYS A 10 -0.78 -6.88 -6.12
N VAL A 11 -1.51 -7.78 -6.77
CA VAL A 11 -2.71 -8.41 -6.22
C VAL A 11 -2.51 -9.91 -6.26
N GLU A 12 -2.84 -10.59 -5.16
CA GLU A 12 -2.82 -12.05 -5.07
C GLU A 12 -4.23 -12.56 -4.78
N THR A 13 -4.63 -13.61 -5.49
CA THR A 13 -5.94 -14.26 -5.36
C THR A 13 -5.80 -15.71 -4.90
N ASN A 14 -6.84 -16.25 -4.26
CA ASN A 14 -6.92 -17.67 -3.95
C ASN A 14 -7.55 -18.47 -5.11
N ILE A 15 -7.72 -19.78 -4.91
CA ILE A 15 -8.34 -20.70 -5.88
C ILE A 15 -9.80 -20.37 -6.21
N GLU A 16 -10.48 -19.57 -5.39
CA GLU A 16 -11.86 -19.10 -5.62
C GLU A 16 -11.90 -17.72 -6.27
N HIS A 17 -10.76 -17.23 -6.79
CA HIS A 17 -10.59 -15.89 -7.35
C HIS A 17 -10.88 -14.73 -6.37
N LYS A 18 -10.85 -14.97 -5.06
CA LYS A 18 -10.98 -13.92 -4.03
C LYS A 18 -9.62 -13.28 -3.77
N ILE A 19 -9.59 -11.95 -3.65
CA ILE A 19 -8.37 -11.20 -3.28
C ILE A 19 -7.97 -11.57 -1.86
N THR A 20 -6.72 -11.98 -1.68
CA THR A 20 -6.15 -12.32 -0.37
C THR A 20 -5.11 -11.31 0.09
N ARG A 21 -4.37 -10.70 -0.86
CA ARG A 21 -3.38 -9.66 -0.59
C ARG A 21 -3.40 -8.63 -1.71
N CYS A 22 -3.24 -7.37 -1.33
CA CYS A 22 -3.11 -6.26 -2.26
C CYS A 22 -2.05 -5.31 -1.72
N PHE A 23 -1.09 -4.94 -2.58
CA PHE A 23 -0.09 -3.92 -2.31
C PHE A 23 -0.11 -2.92 -3.44
N TRP A 24 0.01 -1.64 -3.13
CA TRP A 24 0.22 -0.60 -4.11
C TRP A 24 1.11 0.49 -3.54
N ALA A 25 1.83 1.19 -4.41
CA ALA A 25 2.61 2.35 -4.04
C ALA A 25 2.58 3.37 -5.17
N ASP A 26 2.23 4.60 -4.83
CA ASP A 26 2.22 5.71 -5.76
C ASP A 26 3.64 6.19 -6.08
N ALA A 27 3.87 6.63 -7.33
CA ALA A 27 5.20 7.05 -7.76
C ALA A 27 5.72 8.25 -6.99
N ILE A 28 4.84 9.20 -6.66
CA ILE A 28 5.20 10.44 -5.96
C ILE A 28 5.67 10.08 -4.55
N PHE A 29 4.90 9.27 -3.83
CA PHE A 29 5.28 8.83 -2.49
C PHE A 29 6.57 8.00 -2.49
N ARG A 30 6.79 7.12 -3.48
CA ARG A 30 8.05 6.38 -3.63
C ARG A 30 9.23 7.30 -3.88
N GLN A 31 9.03 8.36 -4.66
CA GLN A 31 10.07 9.34 -4.94
C GLN A 31 10.36 10.20 -3.71
N SER A 32 9.33 10.70 -3.02
CA SER A 32 9.47 11.41 -1.75
C SER A 32 10.18 10.55 -0.69
N TYR A 33 9.85 9.25 -0.57
CA TYR A 33 10.55 8.34 0.34
C TYR A 33 12.05 8.24 0.04
N LYS A 34 12.45 8.19 -1.24
CA LYS A 34 13.87 8.20 -1.63
C LYS A 34 14.60 9.48 -1.20
N PHE A 35 13.90 10.61 -1.15
CA PHE A 35 14.48 11.91 -0.83
C PHE A 35 14.53 12.18 0.66
N TYR A 36 13.45 11.88 1.38
CA TYR A 36 13.28 12.26 2.79
C TYR A 36 13.61 11.11 3.77
N GLY A 37 13.49 9.85 3.34
CA GLY A 37 13.76 8.69 4.20
C GLY A 37 12.77 8.52 5.38
N ASP A 38 11.68 9.28 5.38
CA ASP A 38 10.77 9.35 6.53
C ASP A 38 9.87 8.10 6.66
N ALA A 39 9.57 7.79 7.91
CA ALA A 39 9.17 6.49 8.45
C ALA A 39 8.00 5.79 7.73
N VAL A 40 8.10 4.45 7.71
CA VAL A 40 6.99 3.54 7.36
C VAL A 40 6.27 3.16 8.66
N ILE A 41 5.07 3.69 8.88
CA ILE A 41 4.19 3.22 9.96
C ILE A 41 3.45 1.99 9.45
N PHE A 42 3.55 0.88 10.19
CA PHE A 42 2.85 -0.36 9.93
C PHE A 42 1.78 -0.56 11.00
N ASP A 43 0.53 -0.21 10.69
CA ASP A 43 -0.59 -0.50 11.57
C ASP A 43 -1.22 -1.85 11.19
N THR A 44 -1.01 -2.89 11.98
CA THR A 44 -1.76 -4.15 11.84
C THR A 44 -2.98 -4.12 12.74
N THR A 45 -3.92 -3.23 12.48
CA THR A 45 -5.26 -3.37 13.05
C THR A 45 -5.96 -4.52 12.32
N TYR A 46 -5.69 -5.72 12.81
CA TYR A 46 -6.43 -6.92 12.47
C TYR A 46 -7.91 -6.68 12.83
N ASN A 47 -8.81 -7.02 11.90
CA ASN A 47 -10.24 -7.27 12.13
C ASN A 47 -11.28 -6.14 11.92
N THR A 48 -10.97 -5.01 11.26
CA THR A 48 -11.98 -3.95 10.99
C THR A 48 -12.31 -3.70 9.51
N ASN A 49 -11.94 -4.62 8.60
CA ASN A 49 -12.45 -4.58 7.23
C ASN A 49 -13.53 -5.66 7.04
N ARG A 50 -14.67 -5.29 6.44
CA ARG A 50 -15.84 -6.15 6.12
C ARG A 50 -15.48 -7.46 5.41
N TYR A 51 -14.28 -7.54 4.85
CA TYR A 51 -13.78 -8.70 4.10
C TYR A 51 -12.85 -9.63 4.89
N CYS A 52 -12.67 -9.42 6.21
CA CYS A 52 -11.71 -10.18 7.02
C CYS A 52 -10.28 -10.17 6.43
N MET A 53 -9.94 -9.12 5.68
CA MET A 53 -8.61 -8.97 5.07
C MET A 53 -7.67 -8.30 6.05
N ILE A 54 -6.44 -8.82 6.13
CA ILE A 54 -5.33 -8.14 6.81
C ILE A 54 -5.06 -6.85 6.03
N PHE A 55 -5.43 -5.71 6.60
CA PHE A 55 -5.17 -4.41 6.03
C PHE A 55 -4.09 -3.74 6.89
N ALA A 56 -2.94 -3.47 6.28
CA ALA A 56 -1.87 -2.73 6.93
C ALA A 56 -1.56 -1.50 6.07
N PRO A 57 -2.07 -0.31 6.43
CA PRO A 57 -1.73 0.90 5.70
C PRO A 57 -0.26 1.22 5.95
N ILE A 58 0.50 1.36 4.86
CA ILE A 58 1.83 1.97 4.89
C ILE A 58 1.62 3.45 4.61
N ILE A 59 1.71 4.27 5.66
CA ILE A 59 1.55 5.73 5.55
C ILE A 59 2.93 6.35 5.67
N GLY A 60 3.33 7.09 4.63
CA GLY A 60 4.49 7.99 4.71
C GLY A 60 4.06 9.30 5.34
N VAL A 61 4.64 9.63 6.48
CA VAL A 61 4.52 10.96 7.12
C VAL A 61 5.65 11.84 6.59
N ASN A 62 5.31 13.05 6.15
CA ASN A 62 6.29 14.09 5.87
C ASN A 62 6.41 15.01 7.09
N ASN A 63 7.56 15.67 7.24
CA ASN A 63 7.85 16.51 8.39
C ASN A 63 7.39 17.97 8.21
N HIS A 64 6.18 18.21 7.66
CA HIS A 64 5.64 19.57 7.52
C HIS A 64 4.28 19.74 8.22
#